data_AF-A0A9D1XK31-F1
#
_entry.id   AF-A0A9D1XK31-F1
#
_cell.length_a   1.000
_cell.length_b   1.000
_cell.length_c   1.000
_cell.angle_alpha   90.00
_cell.angle_beta   90.00
_cell.angle_gamma   90.00
#
_symmetry.space_group_name_H-M   'P 1'
#
loop_
_entity.id
_entity.type
_entity.pdbx_description
1 polymer ?
#
loop_
_entity_poly.entity_id
_entity_poly.type
_entity_poly.pdbx_seq_one_letter_code
_entity_poly.pdbx_strand_id
1 'polypeptide(L)'
;MEKKVSFAINNGDIIVEITTDDIPEHNQKRTIKNRSLNAKDVYDLLDYRLGDTYVYEEIQIDGKDKLVLEKLKEFFESITNQITGIVLSPDANEIEQKIAVIEDEFEDDL
;
A
#
# COMPACT_ATOMS: atom_id res chain seq x y z
N MET A 1 4.54 11.65 4.25
CA MET A 1 3.97 12.42 3.14
C MET A 1 2.57 11.89 2.89
N GLU A 2 1.58 12.77 2.80
CA GLU A 2 0.19 12.33 2.60
C GLU A 2 -0.05 12.04 1.11
N LYS A 3 -0.65 10.88 0.84
CA LYS A 3 -1.06 10.43 -0.49
C LYS A 3 -2.56 10.21 -0.52
N LYS A 4 -3.23 10.80 -1.51
CA LYS A 4 -4.68 10.63 -1.76
C LYS A 4 -4.88 9.56 -2.81
N VAL A 5 -5.69 8.55 -2.50
CA VAL A 5 -6.01 7.43 -3.39
C VAL A 5 -7.45 7.55 -3.85
N SER A 6 -7.67 7.55 -5.16
CA SER A 6 -9.00 7.62 -5.76
C SER A 6 -9.24 6.45 -6.72
N PHE A 7 -10.52 6.06 -6.82
CA PHE A 7 -10.98 4.97 -7.66
C PHE A 7 -12.13 5.45 -8.53
N ALA A 8 -12.05 5.18 -9.84
CA ALA A 8 -13.10 5.51 -10.78
C ALA A 8 -13.29 4.39 -11.80
N ILE A 9 -14.43 4.41 -12.49
CA ILE A 9 -14.66 3.58 -13.68
C ILE A 9 -14.93 4.50 -14.87
N ASN A 10 -14.25 4.23 -15.98
CA ASN A 10 -14.45 4.95 -17.22
C ASN A 10 -14.54 3.93 -18.36
N ASN A 11 -15.67 3.90 -19.07
CA ASN A 11 -15.93 2.98 -20.17
C ASN A 11 -15.67 1.49 -19.82
N GLY A 12 -15.94 1.11 -18.57
CA GLY A 12 -15.75 -0.25 -18.06
C GLY A 12 -14.33 -0.57 -17.56
N ASP A 13 -13.36 0.31 -17.80
CA ASP A 13 -12.01 0.22 -17.22
C ASP A 13 -11.99 0.85 -15.82
N ILE A 14 -11.25 0.23 -14.90
CA ILE A 14 -11.02 0.80 -13.57
C ILE A 14 -9.82 1.73 -13.63
N ILE A 15 -9.94 2.91 -13.05
CA ILE A 15 -8.87 3.89 -12.90
C ILE A 15 -8.53 3.99 -11.43
N VAL A 16 -7.25 3.82 -11.11
CA VAL A 16 -6.69 4.08 -9.78
C VAL A 16 -5.71 5.25 -9.92
N GLU A 17 -5.87 6.26 -9.09
CA GLU A 17 -5.00 7.42 -9.07
C GLU A 17 -4.49 7.64 -7.64
N ILE A 18 -3.19 7.90 -7.51
CA ILE A 18 -2.53 8.22 -6.25
C ILE A 18 -1.84 9.55 -6.45
N THR A 19 -2.26 10.55 -5.67
CA THR A 19 -1.71 11.91 -5.77
C THR A 19 -1.12 12.36 -4.45
N THR A 20 -0.14 13.25 -4.50
CA THR A 20 0.45 13.91 -3.35
C THR A 20 0.77 15.35 -3.70
N ASP A 21 0.50 16.26 -2.75
CA ASP A 21 0.79 17.68 -2.90
C ASP A 21 2.27 18.00 -2.61
N ASP A 22 2.97 17.10 -1.89
CA ASP A 22 4.36 17.27 -1.47
C ASP A 22 5.34 17.13 -2.64
N ILE A 23 5.15 16.11 -3.49
CA ILE A 23 6.02 15.84 -4.66
C ILE A 23 5.14 15.39 -5.85
N PRO A 24 4.63 16.33 -6.67
CA PRO A 24 3.69 16.02 -7.75
C PRO A 24 4.20 15.03 -8.81
N GLU A 25 5.52 14.89 -8.92
CA GLU A 25 6.22 13.93 -9.79
C GLU A 25 5.88 12.47 -9.45
N HIS A 26 5.47 12.22 -8.20
CA HIS A 26 5.06 10.91 -7.72
C HIS A 26 3.56 10.65 -7.88
N ASN A 27 2.83 11.55 -8.54
CA ASN A 27 1.44 11.29 -8.87
C ASN A 27 1.38 10.15 -9.88
N GLN A 28 0.74 9.05 -9.48
CA GLN A 28 0.60 7.85 -10.29
C GLN A 28 -0.85 7.70 -10.74
N LYS A 29 -1.04 7.28 -11.99
CA LYS A 29 -2.35 6.95 -12.53
C LYS A 29 -2.25 5.66 -13.31
N ARG A 30 -3.15 4.72 -13.04
CA ARG A 30 -3.21 3.46 -13.76
C ARG A 30 -4.62 3.12 -14.20
N THR A 31 -4.72 2.68 -15.44
CA THR A 31 -5.94 2.11 -16.02
C THR A 31 -5.83 0.59 -16.00
N ILE A 32 -6.68 -0.05 -15.20
CA ILE A 32 -6.80 -1.49 -15.07
C ILE A 32 -7.82 -1.96 -16.11
N LYS A 33 -7.30 -2.52 -17.20
CA LYS A 33 -8.11 -3.12 -18.26
C LYS A 33 -8.48 -4.56 -17.90
N ASN A 34 -9.62 -5.01 -18.40
CA ASN A 34 -10.13 -6.38 -18.19
C ASN A 34 -10.29 -6.78 -16.71
N ARG A 35 -10.37 -5.81 -15.80
CA ARG A 35 -10.51 -6.03 -14.35
C ARG A 35 -9.44 -6.98 -13.76
N SER A 36 -8.25 -7.02 -14.35
CA SER A 36 -7.13 -7.81 -13.85
C SER A 36 -6.09 -6.89 -13.25
N LEU A 37 -5.89 -7.02 -11.94
CA LEU A 37 -4.87 -6.30 -11.19
C LEU A 37 -3.98 -7.33 -10.49
N ASN A 38 -2.70 -7.33 -10.79
CA ASN A 38 -1.74 -8.22 -10.12
C ASN A 38 -1.05 -7.49 -8.96
N ALA A 39 -0.40 -8.25 -8.07
CA ALA A 39 0.26 -7.69 -6.90
C ALA A 39 1.37 -6.68 -7.25
N LYS A 40 2.15 -6.96 -8.30
CA LYS A 40 3.20 -6.03 -8.77
C LYS A 40 2.59 -4.68 -9.16
N ASP A 41 1.45 -4.69 -9.83
CA ASP A 41 0.79 -3.47 -10.27
C ASP A 41 0.36 -2.59 -9.09
N VAL A 42 -0.07 -3.22 -7.99
CA VAL A 42 -0.45 -2.55 -6.74
C VAL A 42 0.78 -1.96 -6.07
N TYR A 43 1.86 -2.74 -5.95
CA TYR A 43 3.12 -2.25 -5.37
C TYR A 43 3.71 -1.08 -6.16
N ASP A 44 3.76 -1.18 -7.49
CA ASP A 44 4.25 -0.11 -8.36
C ASP A 44 3.40 1.17 -8.22
N LEU A 45 2.08 1.01 -8.06
CA LEU A 45 1.15 2.13 -7.88
C LEU A 45 1.39 2.87 -6.56
N LEU A 46 1.52 2.12 -5.45
CA LEU A 46 1.63 2.70 -4.12
C LEU A 46 2.92 3.54 -3.95
N ASP A 47 4.00 3.19 -4.69
CA ASP A 47 5.35 3.78 -4.59
C ASP A 47 5.72 4.10 -3.14
N TYR A 48 5.53 3.12 -2.25
CA TYR A 48 5.57 3.34 -0.80
C TYR A 48 6.95 3.85 -0.35
N ARG A 49 6.93 4.87 0.51
CA ARG A 49 8.11 5.37 1.22
C ARG A 49 7.83 5.42 2.72
N LEU A 50 8.90 5.26 3.50
CA LEU A 50 8.81 5.33 4.94
C LEU A 50 8.20 6.67 5.39
N GLY A 51 7.17 6.61 6.23
CA GLY A 51 6.43 7.78 6.70
C GLY A 51 5.35 8.29 5.75
N ASP A 52 5.03 7.55 4.68
CA ASP A 52 3.85 7.83 3.86
C ASP A 52 2.56 7.48 4.63
N THR A 53 1.56 8.34 4.48
CA THR A 53 0.19 8.11 4.94
C THR A 53 -0.74 8.13 3.74
N TYR A 54 -1.78 7.29 3.77
CA TYR A 54 -2.72 7.14 2.66
C TYR A 54 -4.13 7.53 3.10
N VAL A 55 -4.76 8.40 2.33
CA VAL A 55 -6.15 8.84 2.52
C VAL A 55 -6.94 8.41 1.30
N TYR A 56 -8.10 7.79 1.53
CA TYR A 56 -8.89 7.18 0.46
C TYR A 56 -10.15 7.98 0.19
N GLU A 57 -10.30 8.46 -1.03
CA GLU A 57 -11.47 9.23 -1.45
C GLU A 57 -12.76 8.41 -1.38
N GLU A 58 -13.87 9.12 -1.28
CA GLU A 58 -15.21 8.52 -1.30
C GLU A 58 -15.60 8.11 -2.73
N ILE A 59 -16.19 6.93 -2.87
CA ILE A 59 -16.67 6.42 -4.15
C ILE A 59 -18.08 6.98 -4.41
N GLN A 60 -18.20 7.92 -5.35
CA GLN A 60 -19.42 8.68 -5.67
C GLN A 60 -20.30 8.01 -6.76
N ILE A 61 -20.17 6.70 -6.98
CA ILE A 61 -20.96 5.97 -7.98
C ILE A 61 -21.92 4.98 -7.31
N ASP A 62 -23.00 4.62 -8.00
CA ASP A 62 -24.01 3.66 -7.53
C ASP A 62 -24.02 2.36 -8.35
N GLY A 63 -24.57 1.30 -7.76
CA GLY A 63 -24.79 0.01 -8.43
C GLY A 63 -23.62 -0.97 -8.33
N LYS A 64 -23.56 -1.95 -9.25
CA LYS A 64 -22.58 -3.05 -9.20
C LYS A 64 -21.13 -2.59 -9.21
N ASP A 65 -20.87 -1.51 -9.93
CA ASP A 65 -19.53 -0.95 -10.06
C ASP A 65 -19.06 -0.30 -8.76
N LYS A 66 -19.97 0.26 -7.95
CA LYS A 66 -19.66 0.74 -6.59
C LYS A 66 -19.05 -0.36 -5.74
N LEU A 67 -19.71 -1.52 -5.69
CA LEU A 67 -19.25 -2.66 -4.89
C LEU A 67 -17.85 -3.13 -5.29
N VAL A 68 -17.55 -3.12 -6.60
CA VAL A 68 -16.22 -3.49 -7.10
C VAL A 68 -15.17 -2.48 -6.65
N LEU A 69 -15.46 -1.18 -6.76
CA LEU A 69 -14.54 -0.14 -6.32
C LEU A 69 -14.36 -0.13 -4.79
N GLU A 70 -15.42 -0.38 -4.02
CA GLU A 70 -15.33 -0.48 -2.56
C GLU A 70 -14.44 -1.65 -2.13
N LYS A 71 -14.58 -2.81 -2.77
CA LYS A 71 -13.71 -3.96 -2.51
C LYS A 71 -12.26 -3.69 -2.89
N LEU A 72 -12.03 -2.93 -3.96
CA LEU A 72 -10.69 -2.51 -4.34
C LEU A 72 -10.10 -1.51 -3.34
N LYS A 73 -10.91 -0.56 -2.85
CA LYS A 73 -10.54 0.37 -1.79
C LYS A 73 -10.16 -0.37 -0.50
N GLU A 74 -11.00 -1.29 -0.02
CA GLU A 74 -10.72 -2.12 1.15
C GLU A 74 -9.40 -2.90 1.00
N PHE A 75 -9.13 -3.43 -0.20
CA PHE A 75 -7.89 -4.15 -0.48
C PHE A 75 -6.65 -3.25 -0.40
N PHE A 76 -6.69 -2.06 -1.01
CA PHE A 76 -5.59 -1.10 -0.91
C PHE A 76 -5.40 -0.62 0.53
N GLU A 77 -6.48 -0.29 1.23
CA GLU A 77 -6.46 0.10 2.65
C GLU A 77 -5.79 -0.98 3.51
N SER A 78 -6.14 -2.24 3.29
CA SER A 78 -5.54 -3.38 3.99
C SER A 78 -4.03 -3.45 3.75
N ILE A 79 -3.57 -3.28 2.52
CA ILE A 79 -2.15 -3.28 2.18
C ILE A 79 -1.44 -2.09 2.82
N THR A 80 -1.96 -0.88 2.68
CA THR A 80 -1.30 0.31 3.22
C THR A 80 -1.24 0.29 4.74
N ASN A 81 -2.28 -0.22 5.41
CA ASN A 81 -2.30 -0.38 6.86
C ASN A 81 -1.28 -1.42 7.34
N GLN A 82 -1.13 -2.53 6.60
CA GLN A 82 -0.09 -3.50 6.90
C GLN A 82 1.30 -2.90 6.74
N ILE A 83 1.55 -2.17 5.66
CA ILE A 83 2.85 -1.55 5.40
C ILE A 83 3.17 -0.48 6.45
N THR A 84 2.23 0.42 6.77
CA THR A 84 2.46 1.47 7.78
C THR A 84 2.53 0.93 9.20
N GLY A 85 1.93 -0.23 9.46
CA GLY A 85 2.04 -0.97 10.72
C GLY A 85 3.38 -1.69 10.91
N ILE A 86 4.21 -1.84 9.86
CA ILE A 86 5.57 -2.38 9.99
C ILE A 86 6.43 -1.33 10.70
N VAL A 87 6.60 -1.52 12.00
CA VAL A 87 7.61 -0.79 12.78
C VAL A 87 8.96 -1.43 12.51
N LEU A 88 9.74 -0.83 11.61
CA LEU A 88 11.17 -1.12 11.54
C LEU A 88 11.80 -0.49 12.77
N SER A 89 12.26 -1.30 13.74
CA SER A 89 12.94 -0.75 14.91
C SER A 89 14.13 0.09 14.42
N PRO A 90 14.16 1.41 14.72
CA PRO A 90 15.24 2.27 14.29
C PRO A 90 16.52 2.02 15.10
N ASP A 91 16.45 1.22 16.16
CA ASP A 91 17.56 1.00 17.07
C ASP A 91 18.37 -0.22 16.61
N ALA A 92 19.46 0.04 15.90
CA ALA A 92 20.41 -0.99 15.47
C ALA A 92 20.87 -1.86 16.67
N ASN A 93 20.97 -1.26 17.87
CA ASN A 93 21.26 -1.97 19.11
C ASN A 93 20.19 -3.00 19.49
N GLU A 94 18.90 -2.71 19.28
CA GLU A 94 17.81 -3.65 19.60
C GLU A 94 17.80 -4.83 18.61
N ILE A 95 18.19 -4.57 17.35
CA ILE A 95 18.34 -5.61 16.33
C ILE A 95 19.57 -6.48 16.61
N GLU A 96 20.72 -5.88 16.91
CA GLU A 96 21.94 -6.60 17.28
C GLU A 96 21.74 -7.45 18.54
N GLN A 97 21.03 -6.93 19.55
CA GLN A 97 20.69 -7.72 20.75
C GLN A 97 19.76 -8.90 20.43
N LYS A 98 18.77 -8.72 19.55
CA LYS A 98 17.90 -9.82 19.12
C LYS A 98 18.64 -10.87 18.31
N ILE A 99 19.61 -10.48 17.48
CA ILE A 99 20.46 -11.41 16.73
C ILE A 99 21.35 -12.21 17.70
N ALA A 100 21.99 -11.54 18.66
CA ALA A 100 22.87 -12.20 19.63
C ALA A 100 22.13 -13.25 20.47
N VAL A 101 20.88 -12.99 20.87
CA VAL A 101 20.05 -13.97 21.61
C VAL A 101 19.74 -15.20 20.74
N ILE A 102 19.47 -15.01 19.45
CA ILE A 102 19.19 -16.12 18.53
C ILE A 102 20.45 -16.96 18.32
N GLU A 103 21.62 -16.34 18.15
CA GLU A 103 22.89 -17.04 17.96
C GLU A 103 23.26 -17.90 19.20
N ASP A 104 23.05 -17.36 20.41
CA ASP A 104 23.29 -18.08 21.68
C ASP A 104 22.34 -19.30 21.83
N GLU A 105 21.07 -19.16 21.43
CA GLU A 105 20.10 -20.28 21.42
C GLU A 105 20.47 -21.41 20.44
N PHE A 106 21.28 -21.14 19.41
CA PHE A 106 21.75 -22.14 18.44
C PHE A 106 23.15 -22.68 18.73
N GLU A 107 23.93 -22.06 19.63
CA GLU A 107 25.21 -22.59 20.08
C GLU A 107 25.06 -23.67 21.17
N ASP A 108 23.97 -23.64 21.96
CA ASP A 108 23.69 -24.64 23.00
C ASP A 108 23.17 -26.01 22.47
N ASP A 109 22.89 -26.12 21.17
CA ASP A 109 22.39 -27.34 20.49
C ASP A 109 23.46 -28.08 19.64
N LEU A 110 24.74 -27.69 19.70
CA LEU A 110 25.89 -28.32 19.00
C LEU A 110 26.91 -28.97 19.97
#